data_AF-A0A7I8DZL0-F1
#
_entry.id   AF-A0A7I8DZL0-F1
#
_cell.length_a   1.000
_cell.length_b   1.000
_cell.length_c   1.000
_cell.angle_alpha   90.00
_cell.angle_beta   90.00
_cell.angle_gamma   90.00
#
_symmetry.space_group_name_H-M   'P 1'
#
loop_
_entity.id
_entity.type
_entity.pdbx_description
1 polymer ?
#
loop_
_entity_poly.entity_id
_entity_poly.type
_entity_poly.pdbx_seq_one_letter_code
_entity_poly.pdbx_strand_id
1 'polypeptide(L)'
;MIDVSAGLSDSIHKQIDASYYPDGWRRYMARAIKEAFPDKIVMTSGNIRNPQSACEILENQDADLIGMGRQTIANPSWSHKVKTGKIDEIRQCISCNIGCAGHHIGLNRPIRCTVNPDVFYDDFYKKQKVNKKTNVVVIGGGNSRT
;
A
#
# COMPACT_ATOMS: atom_id res chain seq x y z
N MET A 1 10.28 8.45 18.38
CA MET A 1 9.39 8.24 17.22
C MET A 1 8.19 7.46 17.70
N ILE A 2 6.98 7.88 17.33
CA ILE A 2 5.71 7.23 17.70
C ILE A 2 4.99 6.83 16.41
N ASP A 3 4.68 5.54 16.25
CA ASP A 3 3.82 5.04 15.17
C ASP A 3 2.39 4.91 15.67
N VAL A 4 1.46 5.65 15.06
CA VAL A 4 0.07 5.71 15.50
C VAL A 4 -0.75 4.71 14.69
N SER A 5 -1.31 3.73 15.41
CA SER A 5 -2.22 2.73 14.87
C SER A 5 -3.55 2.69 15.66
N ALA A 6 -4.52 1.95 15.15
CA ALA A 6 -5.85 1.81 15.74
C ALA A 6 -6.36 0.38 15.60
N GLY A 7 -7.29 0.02 16.48
CA GLY A 7 -7.98 -1.28 16.46
C GLY A 7 -7.60 -2.20 17.60
N LEU A 8 -8.55 -3.06 17.94
CA LEU A 8 -8.46 -4.16 18.88
C LEU A 8 -8.95 -5.43 18.17
N SER A 9 -8.93 -6.58 18.85
CA SER A 9 -9.36 -7.85 18.25
C SER A 9 -10.81 -7.82 17.75
N ASP A 10 -11.71 -7.13 18.46
CA ASP A 10 -13.13 -6.94 18.08
C ASP A 10 -13.35 -5.92 16.95
N SER A 11 -12.33 -5.09 16.69
CA SER A 11 -12.35 -3.99 15.73
C SER A 11 -11.23 -4.14 14.72
N ILE A 12 -10.94 -5.39 14.33
CA ILE A 12 -9.85 -5.75 13.43
C ILE A 12 -9.89 -5.03 12.08
N HIS A 13 -11.07 -4.63 11.61
CA HIS A 13 -11.26 -3.81 10.40
C HIS A 13 -10.64 -2.40 10.51
N LYS A 14 -10.38 -1.92 11.73
CA LYS A 14 -9.62 -0.71 12.04
C LYS A 14 -8.13 -0.97 12.17
N GLN A 15 -7.69 -2.20 12.44
CA GLN A 15 -6.28 -2.59 12.48
C GLN A 15 -5.77 -2.89 11.07
N ILE A 16 -6.52 -3.70 10.34
CA ILE A 16 -6.31 -4.05 8.94
C ILE A 16 -7.36 -3.29 8.14
N ASP A 17 -7.02 -2.09 7.67
CA ASP A 17 -8.03 -1.17 7.12
C ASP A 17 -8.87 -1.85 6.05
N ALA A 18 -10.19 -1.79 6.21
CA ALA A 18 -11.13 -2.16 5.18
C ALA A 18 -11.00 -1.26 3.94
N SER A 19 -11.50 -1.73 2.81
CA SER A 19 -11.38 -1.03 1.52
C SER A 19 -12.15 0.28 1.45
N TYR A 20 -13.24 0.41 2.20
CA TYR A 20 -14.10 1.60 2.21
C TYR A 20 -13.51 2.78 2.99
N TYR A 21 -12.44 2.57 3.78
CA TYR A 21 -11.79 3.69 4.47
C TYR A 21 -11.03 4.56 3.45
N PRO A 22 -11.19 5.90 3.53
CA PRO A 22 -10.46 6.82 2.67
C PRO A 22 -8.96 6.79 2.99
N ASP A 23 -8.16 7.34 2.06
CA ASP A 23 -6.74 7.54 2.28
C ASP A 23 -6.51 8.48 3.47
N GLY A 24 -5.62 8.09 4.38
CA GLY A 24 -5.27 8.92 5.55
C GLY A 24 -6.36 9.01 6.62
N TRP A 25 -7.32 8.09 6.66
CA TRP A 25 -8.47 8.19 7.59
C TRP A 25 -8.09 8.27 9.08
N ARG A 26 -6.89 7.81 9.47
CA ARG A 26 -6.36 7.90 10.84
C ARG A 26 -5.56 9.18 11.13
N ARG A 27 -5.38 10.09 10.16
CA ARG A 27 -4.51 11.28 10.29
C ARG A 27 -4.84 12.12 11.53
N TYR A 28 -6.12 12.21 11.90
CA TYR A 28 -6.56 12.97 13.07
C TYR A 28 -6.01 12.41 14.40
N MET A 29 -5.78 11.09 14.49
CA MET A 29 -5.18 10.46 15.68
C MET A 29 -3.71 10.83 15.79
N ALA A 30 -3.00 10.80 14.66
CA ALA A 30 -1.59 11.22 14.61
C ALA A 30 -1.44 12.70 14.97
N ARG A 31 -2.34 13.56 14.48
CA ARG A 31 -2.37 14.98 14.87
C ARG A 31 -2.52 15.16 16.37
N ALA A 32 -3.47 14.45 16.99
CA ALA A 32 -3.67 14.53 18.44
C ALA A 32 -2.41 14.13 19.24
N ILE A 33 -1.65 13.13 18.76
CA ILE A 33 -0.37 12.75 19.37
C ILE A 33 0.70 13.82 19.16
N LYS A 34 0.78 14.44 17.98
CA LYS A 34 1.69 15.57 17.74
C LYS A 34 1.40 16.76 18.64
N GLU A 35 0.12 17.10 18.82
CA GLU A 35 -0.30 18.19 19.70
C GLU A 35 0.07 17.90 21.17
N ALA A 36 -0.08 16.65 21.62
CA ALA A 36 0.27 16.25 22.98
C ALA A 36 1.79 16.12 23.21
N PHE A 37 2.56 15.77 22.16
CA PHE A 37 4.00 15.49 22.24
C PHE A 37 4.77 16.17 21.11
N PRO A 38 4.89 17.51 21.11
CA PRO A 38 5.47 18.27 20.00
C PRO A 38 6.94 17.94 19.72
N ASP A 39 7.69 17.47 20.71
CA ASP A 39 9.11 17.08 20.56
C ASP A 39 9.31 15.68 19.97
N LYS A 40 8.24 14.95 19.64
CA LYS A 40 8.31 13.57 19.13
C LYS A 40 7.94 13.52 17.66
N ILE A 41 8.77 12.83 16.89
CA ILE A 41 8.45 12.44 15.50
C ILE A 41 7.26 11.46 15.51
N VAL A 42 6.18 11.80 14.81
CA VAL A 42 4.97 10.99 14.70
C VAL A 42 4.79 10.47 13.28
N MET A 43 4.52 9.16 13.17
CA MET A 43 4.19 8.50 11.92
C MET A 43 2.69 8.13 11.90
N THR A 44 2.07 8.29 10.74
CA THR A 44 0.68 7.86 10.53
C THR A 44 0.56 6.83 9.41
N SER A 45 -0.42 5.95 9.56
CA SER A 45 -0.82 4.98 8.54
C SER A 45 -2.36 4.98 8.42
N GLY A 46 -2.90 4.35 7.37
CA GLY A 46 -4.36 4.25 7.20
C GLY A 46 -4.76 4.39 5.74
N ASN A 47 -4.60 3.32 4.96
CA ASN A 47 -4.91 3.31 3.52
C ASN A 47 -4.24 4.43 2.69
N ILE A 48 -3.06 4.93 3.07
CA ILE A 48 -2.37 5.96 2.27
C ILE A 48 -1.79 5.30 1.00
N ARG A 49 -2.49 5.52 -0.12
CA ARG A 49 -2.23 4.86 -1.41
C ARG A 49 -1.86 5.90 -2.47
N ASN A 50 -2.59 7.02 -2.47
CA ASN A 50 -2.37 8.16 -3.34
C ASN A 50 -1.23 9.05 -2.78
N PRO A 51 -0.20 9.36 -3.60
CA PRO A 51 0.84 10.30 -3.22
C PRO A 51 0.32 11.67 -2.79
N GLN A 52 -0.75 12.18 -3.42
CA GLN A 52 -1.34 13.47 -3.07
C GLN A 52 -1.84 13.48 -1.62
N SER A 53 -2.51 12.41 -1.18
CA SER A 53 -2.97 12.28 0.20
C SER A 53 -1.81 12.19 1.19
N ALA A 54 -0.68 11.60 0.80
CA ALA A 54 0.53 11.61 1.61
C ALA A 54 1.11 13.04 1.76
N CYS A 55 1.16 13.81 0.67
CA CYS A 55 1.58 15.22 0.70
C CYS A 55 0.66 16.05 1.59
N GLU A 56 -0.66 15.94 1.42
CA GLU A 56 -1.65 16.68 2.22
C GLU A 56 -1.55 16.41 3.73
N ILE A 57 -1.16 15.20 4.13
CA ILE A 57 -0.95 14.85 5.55
C ILE A 57 0.30 15.55 6.10
N LEU A 58 1.39 15.55 5.32
CA LEU A 58 2.67 16.17 5.71
C LEU A 58 2.57 17.69 5.71
N GLU A 59 1.96 18.29 4.69
CA GLU A 59 1.75 19.74 4.55
C GLU A 59 0.87 20.29 5.67
N ASN A 60 -0.20 19.57 6.04
CA ASN A 60 -1.06 19.94 7.16
C ASN A 60 -0.45 19.60 8.53
N GLN A 61 0.77 19.06 8.56
CA GLN A 61 1.50 18.67 9.76
C GLN A 61 0.78 17.66 10.67
N ASP A 62 -0.18 16.88 10.15
CA ASP A 62 -0.86 15.86 10.95
C ASP A 62 0.07 14.69 11.35
N ALA A 63 1.16 14.50 10.61
CA ALA A 63 2.25 13.58 10.93
C ALA A 63 3.56 14.09 10.33
N ASP A 64 4.69 13.57 10.82
CA ASP A 64 6.02 13.87 10.29
C ASP A 64 6.49 12.79 9.30
N LEU A 65 5.93 11.59 9.40
CA LEU A 65 6.25 10.45 8.56
C LEU A 65 5.00 9.71 8.11
N ILE A 66 5.09 9.09 6.93
CA ILE A 66 4.03 8.27 6.35
C ILE A 66 4.41 6.79 6.41
N GLY A 67 3.62 6.01 7.14
CA GLY A 67 3.74 4.56 7.24
C GLY A 67 2.91 3.86 6.17
N MET A 68 3.55 3.02 5.36
CA MET A 68 2.89 2.23 4.32
C MET A 68 3.22 0.74 4.44
N GLY A 69 2.20 -0.09 4.64
CA GLY A 69 2.31 -1.56 4.62
C GLY A 69 1.83 -2.15 3.29
N ARG A 70 0.50 -2.26 3.11
CA ARG A 70 -0.07 -2.93 1.92
C ARG A 70 0.27 -2.24 0.59
N GLN A 71 0.46 -0.92 0.60
CA GLN A 71 0.85 -0.17 -0.60
C GLN A 71 2.25 -0.55 -1.09
N THR A 72 3.21 -0.81 -0.19
CA THR A 72 4.56 -1.23 -0.58
C THR A 72 4.60 -2.69 -1.06
N ILE A 73 3.70 -3.55 -0.57
CA ILE A 73 3.48 -4.90 -1.14
C ILE A 73 2.92 -4.81 -2.57
N ALA A 74 1.97 -3.91 -2.80
CA ALA A 74 1.40 -3.69 -4.14
C ALA A 74 2.42 -3.05 -5.09
N ASN A 75 3.27 -2.15 -4.60
CA ASN A 75 4.26 -1.44 -5.40
C ASN A 75 5.53 -1.15 -4.59
N PRO A 76 6.54 -2.04 -4.63
CA PRO A 76 7.79 -1.84 -3.87
C PRO A 76 8.55 -0.56 -4.26
N SER A 77 8.44 -0.15 -5.53
CA SER A 77 9.07 1.06 -6.08
C SER A 77 8.23 2.34 -5.92
N TRP A 78 7.20 2.33 -5.06
CA TRP A 78 6.29 3.47 -4.88
C TRP A 78 7.03 4.78 -4.58
N SER A 79 7.93 4.78 -3.60
CA SER A 79 8.68 5.98 -3.20
C SER A 79 9.58 6.50 -4.31
N HIS A 80 10.23 5.60 -5.06
CA HIS A 80 11.03 5.96 -6.22
C HIS A 80 10.17 6.61 -7.31
N LYS A 81 9.02 6.00 -7.63
CA LYS A 81 8.09 6.52 -8.65
C LYS A 81 7.53 7.89 -8.28
N VAL A 82 7.17 8.09 -7.00
CA VAL A 82 6.76 9.41 -6.49
C VAL A 82 7.89 10.43 -6.66
N LYS A 83 9.10 10.07 -6.24
CA LYS A 83 10.27 10.96 -6.37
C LYS A 83 10.59 11.32 -7.82
N THR A 84 10.37 10.41 -8.77
CA THR A 84 10.66 10.63 -10.20
C THR A 84 9.45 11.14 -11.01
N GLY A 85 8.33 11.47 -10.37
CA GLY A 85 7.13 11.96 -11.06
C GLY A 85 6.38 10.90 -11.89
N LYS A 86 6.67 9.61 -11.69
CA LYS A 86 6.05 8.48 -12.41
C LYS A 86 4.79 7.97 -11.70
N ILE A 87 3.88 8.89 -11.38
CA ILE A 87 2.69 8.60 -10.57
C ILE A 87 1.77 7.61 -11.29
N ASP A 88 1.67 7.72 -12.60
CA ASP A 88 0.82 6.90 -13.46
C ASP A 88 1.26 5.42 -13.48
N GLU A 89 2.53 5.15 -13.16
CA GLU A 89 3.09 3.79 -13.03
C GLU A 89 2.85 3.19 -11.63
N ILE A 90 2.20 3.92 -10.72
CA ILE A 90 1.89 3.44 -9.38
C ILE A 90 0.70 2.50 -9.42
N ARG A 91 1.01 1.21 -9.26
CA ARG A 91 0.06 0.18 -8.88
C ARG A 91 -0.53 0.44 -7.49
N GLN A 92 -1.72 1.02 -7.45
CA GLN A 92 -2.41 1.35 -6.21
C GLN A 92 -2.93 0.08 -5.50
N CYS A 93 -2.73 -0.01 -4.19
CA CYS A 93 -3.33 -1.05 -3.38
C CYS A 93 -4.85 -0.85 -3.31
N ILE A 94 -5.62 -1.92 -3.54
CA ILE A 94 -7.10 -1.87 -3.48
C ILE A 94 -7.67 -2.21 -2.09
N SER A 95 -6.81 -2.38 -1.09
CA SER A 95 -7.20 -2.69 0.30
C SER A 95 -8.11 -3.92 0.43
N CYS A 96 -7.95 -4.91 -0.45
CA CYS A 96 -8.79 -6.11 -0.50
C CYS A 96 -8.55 -7.09 0.66
N ASN A 97 -7.39 -7.00 1.32
CA ASN A 97 -6.98 -7.87 2.43
C ASN A 97 -6.96 -9.38 2.13
N ILE A 98 -7.09 -9.81 0.87
CA ILE A 98 -7.13 -11.23 0.48
C ILE A 98 -5.74 -11.86 0.48
N GLY A 99 -4.89 -11.46 -0.49
CA GLY A 99 -3.57 -12.07 -0.67
C GLY A 99 -2.56 -11.68 0.41
N CYS A 100 -2.74 -10.53 1.06
CA CYS A 100 -1.83 -10.05 2.09
C CYS A 100 -2.22 -10.59 3.47
N ALA A 101 -3.09 -9.86 4.19
CA ALA A 101 -3.54 -10.24 5.52
C ALA A 101 -4.28 -11.59 5.55
N GLY A 102 -5.17 -11.85 4.60
CA GLY A 102 -5.94 -13.09 4.54
C GLY A 102 -5.05 -14.33 4.41
N HIS A 103 -4.04 -14.29 3.54
CA HIS A 103 -3.07 -15.39 3.47
C HIS A 103 -2.21 -15.47 4.73
N HIS A 104 -1.58 -14.37 5.14
CA HIS A 104 -0.57 -14.44 6.20
C HIS A 104 -1.19 -14.67 7.58
N ILE A 105 -2.20 -13.88 7.95
CA ILE A 105 -2.84 -13.92 9.28
C ILE A 105 -3.93 -14.98 9.30
N GLY A 106 -4.77 -15.05 8.26
CA GLY A 106 -5.92 -15.94 8.22
C GLY A 106 -5.57 -17.41 7.92
N LEU A 107 -4.68 -17.64 6.95
CA LEU A 107 -4.37 -19.00 6.45
C LEU A 107 -2.95 -19.48 6.80
N ASN A 108 -2.13 -18.65 7.45
CA ASN A 108 -0.71 -18.91 7.69
C ASN A 108 0.07 -19.33 6.42
N ARG A 109 -0.17 -18.60 5.32
CA ARG A 109 0.46 -18.80 4.01
C ARG A 109 1.36 -17.62 3.63
N PRO A 110 2.31 -17.80 2.69
CA PRO A 110 3.11 -16.70 2.18
C PRO A 110 2.24 -15.56 1.62
N ILE A 111 2.69 -14.33 1.86
CA ILE A 111 2.05 -13.11 1.36
C ILE A 111 1.95 -13.16 -0.17
N ARG A 112 0.78 -12.80 -0.67
CA ARG A 112 0.48 -12.51 -2.08
C ARG A 112 -0.15 -11.13 -2.17
N CYS A 113 -0.41 -10.68 -3.39
CA CYS A 113 -1.17 -9.47 -3.64
C CYS A 113 -2.08 -9.69 -4.84
N THR A 114 -3.31 -9.18 -4.77
CA THR A 114 -4.29 -9.29 -5.85
C THR A 114 -3.87 -8.51 -7.10
N VAL A 115 -3.21 -7.36 -6.90
CA VAL A 115 -2.78 -6.49 -8.00
C VAL A 115 -1.31 -6.70 -8.37
N ASN A 116 -0.48 -7.16 -7.43
CA ASN A 116 0.93 -7.46 -7.68
C ASN A 116 1.16 -8.97 -7.71
N PRO A 117 1.17 -9.62 -8.89
CA PRO A 117 1.46 -11.05 -8.97
C PRO A 117 2.92 -11.38 -8.63
N ASP A 118 3.83 -10.40 -8.74
CA ASP A 118 5.27 -10.57 -8.55
C ASP A 118 5.77 -9.99 -7.22
N VAL A 119 5.18 -10.43 -6.11
CA VAL A 119 5.58 -10.00 -4.76
C VAL A 119 7.01 -10.40 -4.42
N PHE A 120 7.54 -11.49 -5.01
CA PHE A 120 8.80 -12.10 -4.58
C PHE A 120 10.00 -11.81 -5.49
N TYR A 121 9.78 -11.55 -6.78
CA TYR A 121 10.88 -11.45 -7.74
C TYR A 121 11.08 -10.05 -8.33
N ASP A 122 10.36 -9.03 -7.83
CA ASP A 122 10.54 -7.61 -8.17
C ASP A 122 10.66 -7.34 -9.68
N ASP A 123 9.68 -7.85 -10.42
CA ASP A 123 9.60 -7.75 -11.87
C ASP A 123 10.79 -8.40 -12.62
N PHE A 124 11.47 -9.40 -12.05
CA PHE A 124 12.60 -10.09 -12.68
C PHE A 124 12.25 -10.63 -14.08
N TYR A 125 11.00 -11.04 -14.29
CA TYR A 125 10.51 -11.52 -15.59
C TYR A 125 10.68 -10.48 -16.71
N LYS A 126 10.70 -9.16 -16.40
CA LYS A 126 10.94 -8.10 -17.40
C LYS A 126 12.35 -8.13 -18.00
N LYS A 127 13.31 -8.78 -17.32
CA LYS A 127 14.67 -8.99 -17.84
C LYS A 127 14.74 -10.16 -18.82
N GLN A 128 13.73 -11.01 -18.85
CA GLN A 128 13.68 -12.17 -19.74
C GLN A 128 13.19 -11.74 -21.13
N LYS A 129 13.94 -12.13 -22.17
CA LYS A 129 13.56 -11.88 -23.56
C LYS A 129 12.89 -13.11 -24.16
N VAL A 130 11.94 -12.86 -25.04
CA VAL A 130 11.32 -13.91 -25.85
C VAL A 130 12.33 -14.35 -26.91
N ASN A 131 12.75 -15.61 -26.85
CA ASN A 131 13.79 -16.14 -27.76
C ASN A 131 13.23 -16.71 -29.07
N LYS A 132 11.90 -16.84 -29.19
CA LYS A 132 11.23 -17.36 -30.38
C LYS A 132 10.00 -16.53 -30.69
N LYS A 133 9.94 -15.97 -31.91
CA LYS A 133 8.75 -15.25 -32.38
C LYS A 133 7.54 -16.19 -32.32
N THR A 134 6.54 -15.80 -31.56
CA THR A 134 5.33 -16.58 -31.29
C THR A 134 4.12 -15.68 -31.47
N ASN A 135 3.14 -16.12 -32.24
CA ASN A 135 1.87 -15.40 -32.36
C ASN A 135 0.98 -15.80 -31.17
N VAL A 136 0.48 -14.82 -30.43
CA VAL A 136 -0.37 -15.02 -29.26
C VAL A 136 -1.70 -14.34 -29.49
N VAL A 137 -2.80 -15.08 -29.32
CA VAL A 137 -4.16 -14.53 -29.31
C VAL A 137 -4.68 -14.58 -27.89
N VAL A 138 -5.26 -13.49 -27.43
CA VAL A 138 -5.94 -13.38 -26.13
C VAL A 138 -7.40 -13.07 -26.37
N ILE A 139 -8.29 -13.94 -25.90
CA ILE A 139 -9.74 -13.77 -25.99
C ILE A 139 -10.25 -13.46 -24.58
N GLY A 140 -10.73 -12.23 -24.38
CA GLY A 140 -11.20 -11.72 -23.08
C GLY A 140 -10.19 -10.81 -22.38
N GLY A 141 -10.67 -9.66 -21.86
CA GLY A 141 -9.85 -8.60 -21.24
C GLY A 141 -10.03 -8.47 -19.72
N GLY A 142 -10.20 -9.60 -19.02
CA GLY A 142 -10.30 -9.61 -17.56
C GLY A 142 -8.95 -9.50 -16.86
N ASN A 143 -8.99 -9.34 -15.52
CA ASN A 143 -7.83 -9.23 -14.63
C ASN A 143 -6.85 -10.42 -14.66
N SER A 144 -7.20 -11.53 -15.30
CA SER A 144 -6.30 -12.67 -15.47
C SER A 144 -5.18 -12.40 -16.48
N ARG A 145 -5.31 -11.38 -17.37
CA ARG A 145 -4.32 -11.12 -18.44
C ARG A 145 -4.00 -9.66 -18.79
N THR A 146 -4.69 -8.66 -18.23
CA THR A 146 -4.35 -7.21 -18.37
C THR A 146 -3.40 -6.77 -17.28
#